data_AF-A0A3Q1FZP7-F1
#
_entry.id   AF-A0A3Q1FZP7-F1
#
_cell.length_a   1.000
_cell.length_b   1.000
_cell.length_c   1.000
_cell.angle_alpha   90.00
_cell.angle_beta   90.00
_cell.angle_gamma   90.00
#
_symmetry.space_group_name_H-M   'P 1'
#
loop_
_entity.id
_entity.type
_entity.pdbx_description
1 polymer ?
#
loop_
_entity_poly.entity_id
_entity_poly.type
_entity_poly.pdbx_seq_one_letter_code
_entity_poly.pdbx_strand_id
1 'polypeptide(L)'
;MMAPIPATYFQEETEETEAARRSPVPSLSISQLSFDTPDEHLPFLFSSFTDHRVVSQGIQHRQLLFLRSMAQSVEAGSLLQGEASGRDVGSYQPQDFLLCEGSMPKQVGDTIYYNLHSPKFPGRLLSLRVHKQTEASTCTKHHPLHVNVQDVIASFQPSKNNAGTLQTEDPRAASSAKPPGGSSTESVNAKAHTVQVFLQKGHTVSVERDLPQATLKDFVQLQSSECLDYDRQVCVLLLQILMGSHHLYHNSATAAELRPQEILLVWPSREKDKGEKREMEWEVTEEPCRIQVSRTRGSPRVVLRPQSSPLSLPQPLTAIKLQIAALIQFCLHPQESQASQGSALSSYRVGLLLVSSLLQSDSGPQMLDIAAMLQVLLWGPRVPLFSQRGSTTTAVHNWLTIKRALLVMKLAERGLIQDQSLLDWEDCLCLQYLSFTDSEAIVSVTSQLWNSEH
;
A
#
# COMPACT_ATOMS: atom_id res chain seq x y z
N MET A 1 -0.61 -9.98 -0.45
CA MET A 1 0.39 -10.83 -1.12
C MET A 1 -0.24 -12.19 -1.40
N MET A 2 -0.22 -12.65 -2.65
CA MET A 2 -0.44 -14.07 -2.97
C MET A 2 0.48 -14.88 -2.06
N ALA A 3 -0.05 -15.88 -1.35
CA ALA A 3 0.82 -16.88 -0.75
C ALA A 3 1.67 -17.47 -1.89
N PRO A 4 2.98 -17.69 -1.68
CA PRO A 4 3.78 -18.36 -2.68
C PRO A 4 3.11 -19.72 -2.89
N ILE A 5 2.63 -19.95 -4.11
CA ILE A 5 2.32 -21.30 -4.56
C ILE A 5 3.58 -22.10 -4.24
N PRO A 6 3.50 -23.21 -3.47
CA PRO A 6 4.67 -24.05 -3.23
C PRO A 6 5.25 -24.30 -4.60
N ALA A 7 6.55 -24.08 -4.78
CA ALA A 7 7.22 -24.40 -6.02
C ALA A 7 6.79 -25.82 -6.40
N THR A 8 5.83 -25.92 -7.31
CA THR A 8 5.76 -27.06 -8.19
C THR A 8 7.11 -26.96 -8.85
N TYR A 9 8.02 -27.79 -8.37
CA TYR A 9 9.21 -28.17 -9.09
C TYR A 9 8.70 -28.44 -10.51
N PHE A 10 8.77 -27.43 -11.38
CA PHE A 10 9.25 -27.67 -12.71
C PHE A 10 10.62 -28.24 -12.43
N GLN A 11 10.64 -29.57 -12.37
CA GLN A 11 11.79 -30.33 -12.74
C GLN A 11 12.36 -29.56 -13.93
N GLU A 12 13.54 -28.97 -13.73
CA GLU A 12 14.41 -28.70 -14.86
C GLU A 12 14.36 -30.01 -15.63
N GLU A 13 13.62 -30.04 -16.74
CA GLU A 13 13.91 -31.02 -17.76
C GLU A 13 15.35 -30.68 -18.10
N THR A 14 16.25 -31.41 -17.47
CA THR A 14 17.58 -31.68 -17.96
C THR A 14 17.35 -32.07 -19.41
N GLU A 15 17.40 -31.08 -20.30
CA GLU A 15 17.63 -31.31 -21.70
C GLU A 15 19.01 -31.98 -21.72
N GLU A 16 19.02 -33.31 -21.70
CA GLU A 16 20.11 -34.10 -22.25
C GLU A 16 20.19 -33.73 -23.73
N THR A 17 20.79 -32.58 -23.98
CA THR A 17 21.23 -32.17 -25.31
C THR A 17 22.49 -32.99 -25.59
N GLU A 18 22.28 -33.99 -26.43
CA GLU A 18 23.34 -34.76 -27.07
C GLU A 18 24.45 -33.80 -27.56
N ALA A 19 25.66 -34.07 -27.08
CA ALA A 19 26.79 -33.16 -27.17
C ALA A 19 27.18 -32.82 -28.62
N ALA A 20 26.70 -31.68 -29.13
CA ALA A 20 27.15 -31.10 -30.38
C ALA A 20 27.88 -29.76 -30.13
N ARG A 21 29.20 -29.89 -29.97
CA ARG A 21 30.26 -28.84 -30.09
C ARG A 21 30.18 -27.65 -29.12
N ARG A 22 31.10 -27.67 -28.14
CA ARG A 22 31.50 -26.56 -27.27
C ARG A 22 31.61 -25.23 -28.03
N SER A 23 30.66 -24.33 -27.79
CA SER A 23 30.79 -22.89 -28.00
C SER A 23 31.38 -22.25 -26.72
N PRO A 24 32.26 -21.24 -26.78
CA PRO A 24 32.85 -20.62 -25.59
C PRO A 24 31.92 -19.59 -24.89
N VAL A 25 30.68 -19.44 -25.34
CA VAL A 25 29.77 -18.39 -24.85
C VAL A 25 28.88 -18.94 -23.72
N PRO A 26 28.78 -18.27 -22.55
CA PRO A 26 27.86 -18.65 -21.49
C PRO A 26 26.43 -18.76 -22.02
N SER A 27 25.70 -19.80 -21.64
CA SER A 27 24.27 -19.95 -21.94
C SER A 27 23.48 -18.82 -21.27
N LEU A 28 23.21 -17.75 -22.01
CA LEU A 28 22.44 -16.61 -21.54
C LEU A 28 20.97 -17.02 -21.41
N SER A 29 20.32 -16.55 -20.35
CA SER A 29 18.87 -16.71 -20.16
C SER A 29 18.14 -15.53 -20.77
N ILE A 30 16.92 -15.75 -21.27
CA ILE A 30 16.04 -14.67 -21.75
C ILE A 30 15.75 -13.61 -20.69
N SER A 31 15.92 -13.94 -19.41
CA SER A 31 15.84 -13.01 -18.28
C SER A 31 16.95 -11.94 -18.27
N GLN A 32 18.03 -12.15 -19.04
CA GLN A 32 19.19 -11.27 -19.13
C GLN A 32 19.14 -10.32 -20.35
N LEU A 33 18.14 -10.47 -21.22
CA LEU A 33 17.99 -9.64 -22.43
C LEU A 33 17.69 -8.17 -22.09
N SER A 34 18.56 -7.25 -22.49
CA SER A 34 18.38 -5.80 -22.40
C SER A 34 18.43 -5.15 -23.77
N PHE A 35 18.12 -3.85 -23.85
CA PHE A 35 18.29 -3.08 -25.09
C PHE A 35 19.74 -3.13 -25.60
N ASP A 36 20.71 -3.15 -24.69
CA ASP A 36 22.14 -3.18 -24.99
C ASP A 36 22.69 -4.59 -25.26
N THR A 37 21.83 -5.63 -25.34
CA THR A 37 22.29 -6.99 -25.63
C THR A 37 22.76 -7.09 -27.08
N PRO A 38 24.02 -7.47 -27.34
CA PRO A 38 24.54 -7.60 -28.70
C PRO A 38 23.80 -8.65 -29.53
N ASP A 39 23.65 -8.39 -30.82
CA ASP A 39 22.97 -9.29 -31.79
C ASP A 39 23.58 -10.70 -31.82
N GLU A 40 24.88 -10.82 -31.56
CA GLU A 40 25.62 -12.08 -31.50
C GLU A 40 25.06 -13.05 -30.45
N HIS A 41 24.36 -12.54 -29.43
CA HIS A 41 23.75 -13.33 -28.37
C HIS A 41 22.32 -13.79 -28.68
N LEU A 42 21.63 -13.18 -29.65
CA LEU A 42 20.22 -13.48 -29.95
C LEU A 42 19.99 -14.94 -30.40
N PRO A 43 20.85 -15.58 -31.22
CA PRO A 43 20.67 -16.99 -31.60
C PRO A 43 20.80 -17.97 -30.42
N PHE A 44 21.44 -17.57 -29.31
CA PHE A 44 21.55 -18.39 -28.10
C PHE A 44 20.37 -18.19 -27.15
N LEU A 45 19.69 -17.04 -27.25
CA LEU A 45 18.52 -16.71 -26.45
C LEU A 45 17.22 -17.24 -27.05
N PHE A 46 17.14 -17.33 -28.37
CA PHE A 46 16.00 -17.89 -29.09
C PHE A 46 16.45 -19.14 -29.84
N SER A 47 15.84 -20.29 -29.51
CA SER A 47 16.14 -21.58 -30.15
C SER A 47 16.00 -21.55 -31.68
N SER A 48 15.13 -20.69 -32.21
CA SER A 48 15.01 -20.38 -33.63
C SER A 48 14.53 -18.95 -33.83
N PHE A 49 15.40 -18.06 -34.32
CA PHE A 49 15.06 -16.65 -34.57
C PHE A 49 14.16 -16.47 -35.81
N THR A 50 14.03 -17.49 -36.66
CA THR A 50 13.11 -17.50 -37.81
C THR A 50 11.69 -17.88 -37.42
N ASP A 51 11.50 -18.56 -36.28
CA ASP A 51 10.17 -18.90 -35.79
C ASP A 51 9.57 -17.73 -35.00
N HIS A 52 8.65 -17.02 -35.65
CA HIS A 52 7.93 -15.90 -35.05
C HIS A 52 7.20 -16.29 -33.76
N ARG A 53 6.80 -17.55 -33.58
CA ARG A 53 6.14 -18.02 -32.36
C ARG A 53 7.11 -18.05 -31.18
N VAL A 54 8.31 -18.60 -31.39
CA VAL A 54 9.37 -18.67 -30.37
C VAL A 54 9.80 -17.26 -29.97
N VAL A 55 10.03 -16.38 -30.95
CA VAL A 55 10.40 -14.98 -30.69
C VAL A 55 9.29 -14.26 -29.92
N SER A 56 8.03 -14.42 -30.33
CA SER A 56 6.88 -13.83 -29.64
C SER A 56 6.75 -14.32 -28.20
N GLN A 57 6.86 -15.64 -27.96
CA GLN A 57 6.83 -16.21 -26.61
C GLN A 57 7.96 -15.66 -25.74
N GLY A 58 9.16 -15.53 -26.30
CA GLY A 58 10.29 -15.00 -25.57
C GLY A 58 10.12 -13.51 -25.20
N ILE A 59 9.58 -12.69 -26.11
CA ILE A 59 9.23 -11.29 -25.82
C ILE A 59 8.17 -11.21 -24.71
N GLN A 60 7.11 -12.03 -24.80
CA GLN A 60 6.06 -12.09 -23.78
C GLN A 60 6.61 -12.49 -22.40
N HIS A 61 7.51 -13.46 -22.37
CA HIS A 61 8.19 -13.87 -21.15
C HIS A 61 9.05 -12.74 -20.58
N ARG A 62 9.80 -12.01 -21.42
CA ARG A 62 10.60 -10.87 -20.98
C ARG A 62 9.73 -9.74 -20.41
N GLN A 63 8.59 -9.43 -21.04
CA GLN A 63 7.62 -8.47 -20.54
C GLN A 63 7.08 -8.88 -19.16
N LEU A 64 6.74 -10.17 -18.98
CA LEU A 64 6.28 -10.69 -17.69
C LEU A 64 7.33 -10.55 -16.59
N LEU A 65 8.60 -10.88 -16.88
CA LEU A 65 9.70 -10.71 -15.92
C LEU A 65 9.90 -9.25 -15.53
N PHE A 66 9.85 -8.33 -16.50
CA PHE A 66 9.93 -6.90 -16.22
C PHE A 66 8.80 -6.44 -15.30
N LEU A 67 7.56 -6.82 -15.59
CA LEU A 67 6.40 -6.44 -14.77
C LEU A 67 6.49 -6.99 -13.34
N ARG A 68 6.92 -8.25 -13.18
CA ARG A 68 7.17 -8.84 -11.85
C ARG A 68 8.25 -8.10 -11.07
N SER A 69 9.36 -7.79 -11.72
CA SER A 69 10.45 -7.01 -11.12
C SER A 69 9.98 -5.61 -10.70
N MET A 70 9.18 -4.95 -11.54
CA MET A 70 8.61 -3.64 -11.24
C MET A 70 7.64 -3.72 -10.06
N ALA A 71 6.73 -4.71 -10.05
CA ALA A 71 5.77 -4.93 -8.97
C ALA A 71 6.49 -5.13 -7.63
N GLN A 72 7.54 -5.96 -7.61
CA GLN A 72 8.37 -6.19 -6.43
C GLN A 72 9.13 -4.94 -5.98
N SER A 73 9.66 -4.14 -6.93
CA SER A 73 10.39 -2.91 -6.62
C SER A 73 9.49 -1.84 -5.99
N VAL A 74 8.27 -1.67 -6.54
CA VAL A 74 7.25 -0.75 -6.01
C VAL A 74 6.82 -1.18 -4.61
N GLU A 75 6.62 -2.48 -4.39
CA GLU A 75 6.26 -3.03 -3.07
C GLU A 75 7.39 -2.86 -2.06
N ALA A 76 8.63 -3.22 -2.41
CA ALA A 76 9.81 -3.06 -1.56
C ALA A 76 10.04 -1.60 -1.17
N GLY A 77 9.91 -0.67 -2.13
CA GLY A 77 10.00 0.77 -1.89
C GLY A 77 8.88 1.29 -0.98
N SER A 78 7.68 0.70 -1.06
CA SER A 78 6.55 1.05 -0.16
C SER A 78 6.72 0.50 1.25
N LEU A 79 7.48 -0.59 1.39
CA LEU A 79 7.77 -1.23 2.67
C LEU A 79 9.02 -0.68 3.35
N LEU A 80 9.80 0.22 2.74
CA LEU A 80 11.14 0.63 3.21
C LEU A 80 12.08 -0.59 3.33
N GLN A 81 11.98 -1.54 2.40
CA GLN A 81 12.83 -2.74 2.37
C GLN A 81 14.13 -2.40 1.64
N GLY A 82 15.27 -2.56 2.32
CA GLY A 82 16.61 -2.22 1.79
C GLY A 82 17.16 -0.85 2.23
N GLU A 83 16.33 0.06 2.75
CA GLU A 83 16.75 1.39 3.21
C GLU A 83 17.28 1.41 4.67
N ALA A 84 17.07 0.33 5.44
CA ALA A 84 17.62 0.15 6.78
C ALA A 84 18.45 -1.14 6.85
N SER A 85 19.76 -1.03 7.01
CA SER A 85 20.61 -2.15 7.43
C SER A 85 20.13 -2.61 8.80
N GLY A 86 19.44 -3.76 8.86
CA GLY A 86 18.99 -4.39 10.11
C GLY A 86 17.94 -3.57 10.89
N ARG A 87 16.65 -3.85 10.68
CA ARG A 87 15.60 -3.35 11.59
C ARG A 87 15.64 -4.11 12.92
N ASP A 88 16.60 -3.80 13.77
CA ASP A 88 16.43 -4.03 15.19
C ASP A 88 15.67 -2.82 15.75
N VAL A 89 14.40 -3.02 16.10
CA VAL A 89 13.49 -1.99 16.67
C VAL A 89 14.05 -1.35 17.95
N GLY A 90 15.06 -1.96 18.59
CA GLY A 90 15.81 -1.39 19.72
C GLY A 90 16.95 -0.43 19.37
N SER A 91 17.26 -0.20 18.09
CA SER A 91 18.42 0.62 17.67
C SER A 91 18.10 2.09 17.42
N TYR A 92 16.83 2.48 17.46
CA TYR A 92 16.39 3.86 17.19
C TYR A 92 16.31 4.67 18.48
N GLN A 93 16.78 5.91 18.42
CA GLN A 93 16.70 6.88 19.50
C GLN A 93 15.68 7.97 19.17
N PRO A 94 15.05 8.62 20.17
CA PRO A 94 14.11 9.71 19.92
C PRO A 94 14.71 10.88 19.11
N GLN A 95 16.03 11.06 19.16
CA GLN A 95 16.74 12.12 18.43
C GLN A 95 16.90 11.81 16.93
N ASP A 96 16.74 10.55 16.52
CA ASP A 96 16.79 10.15 15.11
C ASP A 96 15.59 10.66 14.31
N PHE A 97 14.55 11.15 15.01
CA PHE A 97 13.28 11.56 14.42
C PHE A 97 13.01 13.03 14.73
N LEU A 98 12.96 13.84 13.67
CA LEU A 98 12.84 15.28 13.71
C LEU A 98 11.46 15.69 13.20
N LEU A 99 10.77 16.58 13.92
CA LEU A 99 9.55 17.19 13.42
C LEU A 99 9.86 18.07 12.21
N CYS A 100 9.01 17.98 11.18
CA CYS A 100 9.09 18.90 10.05
C CYS A 100 8.82 20.34 10.51
N GLU A 101 9.64 21.29 10.07
CA GLU A 101 9.50 22.70 10.45
C GLU A 101 8.13 23.26 10.01
N GLY A 102 7.43 23.94 10.92
CA GLY A 102 6.09 24.50 10.65
C GLY A 102 4.96 23.48 10.52
N SER A 103 5.19 22.17 10.75
CA SER A 103 4.12 21.17 10.63
C SER A 103 3.10 21.29 11.76
N MET A 104 1.84 21.57 11.40
CA MET A 104 0.71 21.52 12.33
C MET A 104 0.29 20.08 12.61
N PRO A 105 -0.19 19.78 13.84
CA PRO A 105 -0.77 18.47 14.14
C PRO A 105 -1.95 18.19 13.20
N LYS A 106 -1.99 16.97 12.65
CA LYS A 106 -3.11 16.52 11.82
C LYS A 106 -3.95 15.51 12.56
N GLN A 107 -5.23 15.83 12.77
CA GLN A 107 -6.19 14.90 13.32
C GLN A 107 -6.77 14.00 12.22
N VAL A 108 -6.64 12.68 12.39
CA VAL A 108 -7.26 11.68 11.52
C VAL A 108 -7.97 10.65 12.40
N GLY A 109 -9.29 10.57 12.27
CA GLY A 109 -10.14 9.91 13.26
C GLY A 109 -9.95 10.55 14.64
N ASP A 110 -9.72 9.72 15.65
CA ASP A 110 -9.55 10.15 17.04
C ASP A 110 -8.08 10.31 17.45
N THR A 111 -7.16 10.23 16.48
CA THR A 111 -5.70 10.23 16.68
C THR A 111 -5.07 11.47 16.06
N ILE A 112 -4.05 12.01 16.76
CA ILE A 112 -3.25 13.14 16.29
C ILE A 112 -1.92 12.62 15.76
N TYR A 113 -1.59 13.04 14.53
CA TYR A 113 -0.35 12.70 13.84
C TYR A 113 0.50 13.95 13.61
N TYR A 114 1.82 13.78 13.63
CA TYR A 114 2.79 14.80 13.23
C TYR A 114 3.71 14.28 12.13
N ASN A 115 4.22 15.19 11.32
CA ASN A 115 5.15 14.87 10.24
C ASN A 115 6.57 14.75 10.81
N LEU A 116 7.25 13.67 10.44
CA LEU A 116 8.63 13.41 10.83
C LEU A 116 9.52 13.22 9.61
N HIS A 117 10.75 13.69 9.73
CA HIS A 117 11.88 13.26 8.93
C HIS A 117 12.91 12.56 9.80
N SER A 118 13.64 11.63 9.18
CA SER A 118 14.78 10.97 9.82
C SER A 118 15.94 10.89 8.85
N PRO A 119 17.17 11.22 9.27
CA PRO A 119 18.36 10.96 8.48
C PRO A 119 18.55 9.47 8.15
N LYS A 120 17.96 8.57 8.96
CA LYS A 120 17.96 7.12 8.70
C LYS A 120 17.00 6.69 7.59
N PHE A 121 16.08 7.56 7.18
CA PHE A 121 15.11 7.34 6.11
C PHE A 121 15.06 8.57 5.19
N PRO A 122 16.13 8.82 4.40
CA PRO A 122 16.25 10.02 3.58
C PRO A 122 15.15 10.08 2.52
N GLY A 123 14.57 11.26 2.30
CA GLY A 123 13.46 11.47 1.34
C GLY A 123 12.11 10.87 1.77
N ARG A 124 12.04 10.20 2.92
CA ARG A 124 10.79 9.62 3.44
C ARG A 124 10.14 10.56 4.45
N LEU A 125 8.81 10.65 4.35
CA LEU A 125 7.97 11.30 5.34
C LEU A 125 7.42 10.21 6.27
N LEU A 126 7.79 10.27 7.53
CA LEU A 126 7.30 9.38 8.58
C LEU A 126 6.22 10.09 9.40
N SER A 127 5.49 9.30 10.18
CA SER A 127 4.40 9.78 11.00
C SER A 127 4.70 9.57 12.47
N LEU A 128 4.49 10.60 13.30
CA LEU A 128 4.47 10.46 14.75
C LEU A 128 3.03 10.36 15.22
N ARG A 129 2.65 9.25 15.83
CA ARG A 129 1.39 9.10 16.53
C ARG A 129 1.60 9.35 18.03
N VAL A 130 0.77 10.22 18.60
CA VAL A 130 0.74 10.47 20.04
C VAL A 130 -0.38 9.65 20.67
N HIS A 131 -0.05 8.75 21.58
CA HIS A 131 -1.01 7.88 22.24
C HIS A 131 -1.74 8.61 23.37
N LYS A 132 -3.03 8.31 23.53
CA LYS A 132 -3.81 8.77 24.70
C LYS A 132 -3.38 7.96 25.93
N GLN A 133 -3.38 8.60 27.10
CA GLN A 133 -2.85 8.03 28.36
C GLN A 133 -3.53 6.72 28.80
N THR A 134 -4.72 6.42 28.30
CA THR A 134 -5.50 5.19 28.54
C THR A 134 -5.10 4.01 27.63
N GLU A 135 -4.35 4.25 26.54
CA GLU A 135 -3.85 3.18 25.68
C GLU A 135 -2.70 2.47 26.42
N ALA A 136 -3.04 1.40 27.15
CA ALA A 136 -2.06 0.56 27.82
C ALA A 136 -1.00 0.10 26.80
N SER A 137 0.25 0.41 27.10
CA SER A 137 1.41 0.11 26.28
C SER A 137 1.47 -1.38 25.96
N THR A 138 1.03 -1.75 24.76
CA THR A 138 1.25 -3.09 24.24
C THR A 138 2.50 -3.05 23.40
N CYS A 139 3.47 -3.89 23.78
CA CYS A 139 4.60 -4.24 22.93
C CYS A 139 4.01 -4.64 21.57
N THR A 140 4.26 -3.85 20.52
CA THR A 140 3.84 -4.18 19.17
C THR A 140 4.50 -5.50 18.82
N LYS A 141 3.71 -6.58 18.80
CA LYS A 141 4.18 -7.87 18.28
C LYS A 141 4.75 -7.61 16.90
N HIS A 142 5.95 -8.11 16.63
CA HIS A 142 6.53 -8.01 15.30
C HIS A 142 5.67 -8.84 14.34
N HIS A 143 4.87 -8.18 13.53
CA HIS A 143 4.13 -8.79 12.44
C HIS A 143 4.98 -8.76 11.18
N PRO A 144 4.91 -9.79 10.30
CA PRO A 144 5.51 -9.71 8.98
C PRO A 144 5.00 -8.47 8.24
N LEU A 145 5.89 -7.76 7.56
CA LEU A 145 5.57 -6.50 6.89
C LEU A 145 4.55 -6.74 5.76
N HIS A 146 3.60 -5.81 5.62
CA HIS A 146 2.67 -5.78 4.51
C HIS A 146 2.30 -4.34 4.16
N VAL A 147 2.05 -4.08 2.88
CA VAL A 147 1.78 -2.73 2.37
C VAL A 147 0.47 -2.16 2.91
N ASN A 148 -0.50 -3.02 3.22
CA ASN A 148 -1.82 -2.65 3.76
C ASN A 148 -1.96 -2.81 5.27
N VAL A 149 -0.85 -3.00 6.00
CA VAL A 149 -0.84 -3.14 7.45
C VAL A 149 0.02 -2.04 8.05
N GLN A 150 -0.41 -1.51 9.19
CA GLN A 150 0.32 -0.50 9.95
C GLN A 150 1.69 -1.04 10.37
N ASP A 151 2.73 -0.26 10.08
CA ASP A 151 4.12 -0.59 10.41
C ASP A 151 4.66 0.45 11.40
N VAL A 152 4.87 0.01 12.64
CA VAL A 152 5.44 0.82 13.72
C VAL A 152 6.96 0.59 13.72
N ILE A 153 7.70 1.63 13.32
CA ILE A 153 9.15 1.61 13.20
C ILE A 153 9.81 1.63 14.59
N ALA A 154 9.31 2.49 15.48
CA ALA A 154 9.83 2.65 16.83
C ALA A 154 8.71 3.14 17.77
N SER A 155 8.79 2.74 19.03
CA SER A 155 7.87 3.20 20.08
C SER A 155 8.68 3.72 21.26
N PHE A 156 8.32 4.90 21.76
CA PHE A 156 9.03 5.56 22.85
C PHE A 156 8.08 5.89 24.00
N GLN A 157 8.55 5.65 25.22
CA GLN A 157 7.81 5.91 26.45
C GLN A 157 8.51 6.97 27.31
N PRO A 158 7.75 7.79 28.07
CA PRO A 158 8.34 8.70 29.05
C PRO A 158 9.11 7.93 30.11
N SER A 159 10.31 8.41 30.46
CA SER A 159 11.06 7.87 31.59
C SER A 159 10.30 8.15 32.90
N LYS A 160 9.96 7.11 33.66
CA LYS A 160 9.22 7.23 34.94
C LYS A 160 9.99 7.92 36.08
N ASN A 161 11.22 8.38 35.85
CA ASN A 161 12.15 8.80 36.91
C ASN A 161 12.15 10.31 37.24
N ASN A 162 11.26 11.14 36.69
CA ASN A 162 11.18 12.57 37.07
C ASN A 162 9.88 12.94 37.79
N ALA A 163 9.25 12.00 38.50
CA ALA A 163 8.23 12.32 39.49
C ALA A 163 8.91 12.57 40.86
N GLY A 164 9.58 13.70 41.01
CA GLY A 164 10.14 14.05 42.32
C GLY A 164 11.24 15.10 42.34
N THR A 165 11.09 16.26 41.69
CA THR A 165 11.64 17.53 42.23
C THR A 165 10.91 18.72 41.62
N LEU A 166 9.65 18.93 42.01
CA LEU A 166 9.10 20.29 42.03
C LEU A 166 9.70 20.96 43.26
N GLN A 167 10.92 21.50 43.15
CA GLN A 167 11.38 22.49 44.10
C GLN A 167 10.65 23.79 43.77
N THR A 168 9.69 24.09 44.65
CA THR A 168 9.14 25.42 44.84
C THR A 168 10.27 26.32 45.34
N GLU A 169 10.75 27.24 44.50
CA GLU A 169 11.52 28.38 44.99
C GLU A 169 10.91 29.67 44.46
N ASP A 170 10.26 30.40 45.37
CA ASP A 170 10.31 31.86 45.47
C ASP A 170 9.77 32.24 46.88
N PRO A 171 10.11 33.39 47.52
CA PRO A 171 10.91 34.51 47.02
C PRO A 171 11.88 35.19 48.03
N ARG A 172 12.83 35.97 47.47
CA ARG A 172 13.63 37.07 48.09
C ARG A 172 14.70 36.73 49.16
N ALA A 173 15.97 36.87 48.78
CA ALA A 173 16.93 37.77 49.45
C ALA A 173 18.21 38.01 48.61
N ALA A 174 18.59 39.29 48.51
CA ALA A 174 19.94 39.86 48.32
C ALA A 174 20.65 39.84 46.93
N SER A 175 20.49 40.96 46.22
CA SER A 175 21.55 41.94 45.86
C SER A 175 22.84 41.51 45.11
N SER A 176 22.92 41.99 43.86
CA SER A 176 24.06 42.68 43.19
C SER A 176 25.37 41.92 42.94
N ALA A 177 25.64 41.60 41.66
CA ALA A 177 26.78 42.12 40.88
C ALA A 177 26.89 41.42 39.50
N LYS A 178 27.32 42.16 38.47
CA LYS A 178 27.66 41.71 37.11
C LYS A 178 28.95 42.47 36.67
N PRO A 179 29.64 42.09 35.57
CA PRO A 179 30.63 41.00 35.36
C PRO A 179 32.02 41.62 34.96
N PRO A 180 33.03 41.02 34.23
CA PRO A 180 32.92 40.42 32.87
C PRO A 180 33.92 39.28 32.46
N GLY A 181 33.63 38.64 31.30
CA GLY A 181 34.59 38.01 30.36
C GLY A 181 34.92 36.52 30.60
N GLY A 182 34.93 35.59 29.63
CA GLY A 182 34.80 35.64 28.18
C GLY A 182 34.95 34.21 27.60
N SER A 183 34.29 33.99 26.46
CA SER A 183 34.41 32.85 25.50
C SER A 183 34.32 31.41 26.03
N SER A 184 33.13 30.83 25.92
CA SER A 184 33.02 29.50 25.35
C SER A 184 32.01 29.59 24.21
N THR A 185 32.46 29.31 22.99
CA THR A 185 31.64 29.20 21.79
C THR A 185 30.70 28.02 21.94
N GLU A 186 29.54 28.24 22.56
CA GLU A 186 28.36 27.41 22.33
C GLU A 186 27.90 27.71 20.90
N SER A 187 28.28 26.83 19.96
CA SER A 187 27.74 26.86 18.62
C SER A 187 26.25 26.54 18.71
N VAL A 188 25.43 27.59 18.61
CA VAL A 188 24.04 27.66 18.17
C VAL A 188 23.48 26.28 17.75
N ASN A 189 22.99 25.52 18.73
CA ASN A 189 22.20 24.34 18.46
C ASN A 189 20.80 24.86 18.12
N ALA A 190 20.54 25.09 16.83
CA ALA A 190 19.19 25.34 16.34
C ALA A 190 18.32 24.21 16.87
N LYS A 191 17.34 24.54 17.73
CA LYS A 191 16.50 23.58 18.45
C LYS A 191 15.67 22.76 17.45
N ALA A 192 16.24 21.71 16.88
CA ALA A 192 15.47 20.74 16.13
C ALA A 192 14.45 20.12 17.10
N HIS A 193 13.17 20.33 16.84
CA HIS A 193 12.08 19.79 17.64
C HIS A 193 12.01 18.28 17.40
N THR A 194 12.73 17.50 18.20
CA THR A 194 12.74 16.04 18.11
C THR A 194 11.55 15.43 18.84
N VAL A 195 11.33 14.12 18.62
CA VAL A 195 10.29 13.36 19.33
C VAL A 195 10.44 13.45 20.86
N GLN A 196 11.64 13.77 21.37
CA GLN A 196 11.92 14.00 22.79
C GLN A 196 10.97 15.01 23.45
N VAL A 197 10.48 16.02 22.72
CA VAL A 197 9.57 17.04 23.24
C VAL A 197 8.26 16.43 23.76
N PHE A 198 7.76 15.37 23.11
CA PHE A 198 6.53 14.69 23.54
C PHE A 198 6.76 13.83 24.77
N LEU A 199 7.90 13.15 24.85
CA LEU A 199 8.31 12.33 25.98
C LEU A 199 8.48 13.19 27.25
N GLN A 200 9.09 14.37 27.12
CA GLN A 200 9.23 15.34 28.23
C GLN A 200 7.88 15.85 28.74
N LYS A 201 6.87 15.92 27.86
CA LYS A 201 5.49 16.25 28.23
C LYS A 201 4.69 15.06 28.77
N GLY A 202 5.32 13.90 28.96
CA GLY A 202 4.69 12.71 29.53
C GLY A 202 3.84 11.89 28.55
N HIS A 203 3.99 12.09 27.24
CA HIS A 203 3.25 11.33 26.23
C HIS A 203 4.02 10.10 25.77
N THR A 204 3.31 8.98 25.59
CA THR A 204 3.82 7.83 24.83
C THR A 204 3.61 8.09 23.35
N VAL A 205 4.59 7.76 22.52
CA VAL A 205 4.55 8.04 21.08
C VAL A 205 5.07 6.86 20.26
N SER A 206 4.50 6.67 19.08
CA SER A 206 4.98 5.71 18.08
C SER A 206 5.38 6.44 16.80
N VAL A 207 6.49 6.01 16.21
CA VAL A 207 6.90 6.40 14.86
C VAL A 207 6.41 5.33 13.90
N GLU A 208 5.59 5.75 12.95
CA GLU A 208 4.93 4.90 11.98
C GLU A 208 5.44 5.21 10.57
N ARG A 209 5.49 4.17 9.72
CA ARG A 209 5.91 4.28 8.32
C ARG A 209 5.05 5.28 7.54
N ASP A 210 3.75 5.30 7.83
CA ASP A 210 2.76 5.95 6.99
C ASP A 210 2.07 7.10 7.71
N LEU A 211 1.96 8.25 7.02
CA LEU A 211 1.15 9.38 7.49
C LEU A 211 -0.26 9.29 6.90
N PRO A 212 -1.28 8.95 7.70
CA PRO A 212 -2.65 8.91 7.21
C PRO A 212 -3.15 10.33 6.90
N GLN A 213 -3.94 10.47 5.84
CA GLN A 213 -4.58 11.75 5.51
C GLN A 213 -6.10 11.76 5.69
N ALA A 214 -6.74 10.59 5.68
CA ALA A 214 -8.18 10.41 5.91
C ALA A 214 -8.47 9.00 6.44
N THR A 215 -9.70 8.78 6.89
CA THR A 215 -10.25 7.45 7.21
C THR A 215 -11.22 6.98 6.13
N LEU A 216 -11.58 5.69 6.13
CA LEU A 216 -12.66 5.19 5.26
C LEU A 216 -13.99 5.91 5.54
N LYS A 217 -14.29 6.23 6.81
CA LYS A 217 -15.46 7.05 7.16
C LYS A 217 -15.40 8.41 6.46
N ASP A 218 -14.27 9.11 6.56
CA ASP A 218 -14.10 10.41 5.91
C ASP A 218 -14.32 10.27 4.40
N PHE A 219 -13.72 9.26 3.77
CA PHE A 219 -13.87 9.01 2.33
C PHE A 219 -15.34 8.86 1.90
N VAL A 220 -16.13 8.06 2.62
CA VAL A 220 -17.55 7.85 2.31
C VAL A 220 -18.37 9.14 2.52
N GLN A 221 -18.03 9.97 3.51
CA GLN A 221 -18.73 11.23 3.79
C GLN A 221 -18.39 12.36 2.81
N LEU A 222 -17.20 12.33 2.21
CA LEU A 222 -16.67 13.40 1.37
C LEU A 222 -16.97 13.23 -0.12
N GLN A 223 -17.29 12.02 -0.58
CA GLN A 223 -17.56 11.78 -2.00
C GLN A 223 -18.96 12.30 -2.36
N SER A 224 -19.03 13.22 -3.33
CA SER A 224 -20.30 13.72 -3.85
C SER A 224 -21.05 12.61 -4.62
N SER A 225 -22.38 12.65 -4.56
CA SER A 225 -23.30 11.69 -5.19
C SER A 225 -23.16 11.53 -6.72
N GLU A 226 -22.30 12.31 -7.36
CA GLU A 226 -22.06 12.35 -8.81
C GLU A 226 -20.69 11.76 -9.22
N CYS A 227 -19.94 11.16 -8.29
CA CYS A 227 -18.67 10.52 -8.64
C CYS A 227 -18.96 9.23 -9.44
N LEU A 228 -18.89 9.33 -10.77
CA LEU A 228 -19.12 8.23 -11.72
C LEU A 228 -18.27 6.98 -11.44
N ASP A 229 -17.18 7.12 -10.68
CA ASP A 229 -16.24 6.06 -10.33
C ASP A 229 -16.27 5.66 -8.84
N TYR A 230 -17.25 6.10 -8.05
CA TYR A 230 -17.30 5.80 -6.61
C TYR A 230 -17.30 4.30 -6.32
N ASP A 231 -18.20 3.54 -6.95
CA ASP A 231 -18.27 2.08 -6.73
C ASP A 231 -16.96 1.38 -7.15
N ARG A 232 -16.29 1.90 -8.19
CA ARG A 232 -14.97 1.41 -8.61
C ARG A 232 -13.93 1.67 -7.53
N GLN A 233 -13.89 2.88 -6.96
CA GLN A 233 -12.99 3.22 -5.86
C GLN A 233 -13.26 2.34 -4.63
N VAL A 234 -14.52 2.07 -4.30
CA VAL A 234 -14.89 1.14 -3.22
C VAL A 234 -14.34 -0.27 -3.50
N CYS A 235 -14.41 -0.77 -4.74
CA CYS A 235 -13.78 -2.04 -5.10
C CYS A 235 -12.27 -2.04 -4.87
N VAL A 236 -11.57 -0.95 -5.22
CA VAL A 236 -10.12 -0.80 -5.02
C VAL A 236 -9.77 -0.78 -3.53
N LEU A 237 -10.55 -0.08 -2.70
CA LEU A 237 -10.35 -0.05 -1.24
C LEU A 237 -10.63 -1.44 -0.62
N LEU A 238 -11.72 -2.08 -1.03
CA LEU A 238 -12.13 -3.39 -0.54
C LEU A 238 -11.09 -4.47 -0.85
N LEU A 239 -10.51 -4.45 -2.05
CA LEU A 239 -9.42 -5.35 -2.43
C LEU A 239 -8.25 -5.25 -1.43
N GLN A 240 -7.85 -4.03 -1.07
CA GLN A 240 -6.77 -3.79 -0.12
C GLN A 240 -7.14 -4.23 1.31
N ILE A 241 -8.40 -4.00 1.72
CA ILE A 241 -8.92 -4.45 3.02
C ILE A 241 -8.87 -5.98 3.12
N LEU A 242 -9.30 -6.69 2.07
CA LEU A 242 -9.24 -8.15 2.00
C LEU A 242 -7.79 -8.65 2.06
N MET A 243 -6.88 -8.04 1.28
CA MET A 243 -5.46 -8.42 1.28
C MET A 243 -4.79 -8.21 2.65
N GLY A 244 -5.01 -7.05 3.28
CA GLY A 244 -4.46 -6.75 4.60
C GLY A 244 -5.06 -7.62 5.72
N SER A 245 -6.37 -7.88 5.67
CA SER A 245 -7.05 -8.73 6.66
C SER A 245 -6.62 -10.20 6.53
N HIS A 246 -6.48 -10.68 5.30
CA HIS A 246 -5.95 -12.02 5.03
C HIS A 246 -4.53 -12.19 5.57
N HIS A 247 -3.66 -11.20 5.35
CA HIS A 247 -2.29 -11.20 5.86
C HIS A 247 -2.25 -11.26 7.38
N LEU A 248 -3.00 -10.40 8.06
CA LEU A 248 -3.05 -10.37 9.52
C LEU A 248 -3.59 -11.67 10.12
N TYR A 249 -4.63 -12.25 9.50
CA TYR A 249 -5.22 -13.50 9.97
C TYR A 249 -4.25 -14.67 9.83
N HIS A 250 -3.66 -14.88 8.64
CA HIS A 250 -2.85 -16.07 8.37
C HIS A 250 -1.41 -15.95 8.86
N ASN A 251 -0.79 -14.78 8.75
CA ASN A 251 0.64 -14.61 9.03
C ASN A 251 0.91 -14.09 10.44
N SER A 252 -0.11 -13.59 11.13
CA SER A 252 0.04 -12.89 12.40
C SER A 252 -0.95 -13.34 13.48
N ALA A 253 -1.88 -14.25 13.16
CA ALA A 253 -2.96 -14.69 14.05
C ALA A 253 -3.65 -13.52 14.76
N THR A 254 -3.75 -12.38 14.08
CA THR A 254 -4.25 -11.11 14.60
C THR A 254 -5.38 -10.62 13.70
N ALA A 255 -6.45 -10.08 14.27
CA ALA A 255 -7.53 -9.50 13.48
C ALA A 255 -7.21 -8.04 13.11
N ALA A 256 -7.68 -7.59 11.95
CA ALA A 256 -7.65 -6.19 11.56
C ALA A 256 -8.72 -5.40 12.33
N GLU A 257 -8.47 -4.12 12.61
CA GLU A 257 -9.49 -3.22 13.13
C GLU A 257 -10.34 -2.65 11.99
N LEU A 258 -11.49 -3.26 11.75
CA LEU A 258 -12.35 -3.01 10.60
C LEU A 258 -13.46 -1.97 10.83
N ARG A 259 -13.31 -1.09 11.83
CA ARG A 259 -14.22 0.05 12.02
C ARG A 259 -13.91 1.12 10.95
N PRO A 260 -14.90 1.74 10.28
CA PRO A 260 -14.63 2.73 9.23
C PRO A 260 -13.71 3.90 9.63
N GLN A 261 -13.72 4.29 10.92
CA GLN A 261 -12.88 5.35 11.49
C GLN A 261 -11.43 4.91 11.71
N GLU A 262 -11.18 3.60 11.76
CA GLU A 262 -9.88 3.02 12.07
C GLU A 262 -9.15 2.49 10.82
N ILE A 263 -9.87 2.38 9.70
CA ILE A 263 -9.28 2.08 8.39
C ILE A 263 -8.69 3.37 7.83
N LEU A 264 -7.36 3.41 7.74
CA LEU A 264 -6.62 4.61 7.34
C LEU A 264 -6.36 4.65 5.85
N LEU A 265 -6.40 5.86 5.27
CA LEU A 265 -6.10 6.13 3.87
C LEU A 265 -4.85 7.00 3.76
N VAL A 266 -3.90 6.51 2.96
CA VAL A 266 -2.58 7.10 2.75
C VAL A 266 -2.37 7.37 1.26
N TRP A 267 -2.15 8.63 0.88
CA TRP A 267 -1.74 9.03 -0.45
C TRP A 267 -0.23 9.22 -0.53
N PRO A 268 0.40 8.90 -1.67
CA PRO A 268 1.81 9.18 -1.88
C PRO A 268 2.10 10.68 -1.71
N SER A 269 3.18 10.99 -1.00
CA SER A 269 3.65 12.37 -0.85
C SER A 269 4.15 12.86 -2.21
N ARG A 270 3.64 14.00 -2.69
CA ARG A 270 4.29 14.72 -3.79
C ARG A 270 5.40 15.54 -3.17
N GLU A 271 6.66 15.26 -3.53
CA GLU A 271 7.71 16.23 -3.31
C GLU A 271 7.32 17.50 -4.08
N LYS A 272 7.08 18.59 -3.36
CA LYS A 272 6.95 19.89 -4.00
C LYS A 272 8.33 20.21 -4.54
N ASP A 273 8.44 20.18 -5.87
CA ASP A 273 9.64 20.64 -6.53
C ASP A 273 9.96 22.06 -6.06
N LYS A 274 11.23 22.31 -5.72
CA LYS A 274 11.71 23.57 -5.10
C LYS A 274 11.72 24.75 -6.10
N GLY A 275 10.86 24.73 -7.11
CA GLY A 275 10.88 25.64 -8.25
C GLY A 275 9.86 26.77 -8.24
N GLU A 276 8.73 26.67 -7.53
CA GLU A 276 7.69 27.70 -7.59
C GLU A 276 7.37 28.30 -6.22
N LYS A 277 7.79 29.55 -6.02
CA LYS A 277 7.15 30.51 -5.12
C LYS A 277 5.72 30.78 -5.59
N ARG A 278 4.84 29.80 -5.40
CA ARG A 278 3.39 30.00 -5.29
C ARG A 278 2.97 29.40 -3.96
N GLU A 279 3.46 30.02 -2.89
CA GLU A 279 2.65 30.18 -1.69
C GLU A 279 1.47 31.08 -2.08
N MET A 280 0.45 30.47 -2.67
CA MET A 280 -0.89 31.04 -2.64
C MET A 280 -1.55 30.40 -1.43
N GLU A 281 -1.57 31.17 -0.35
CA GLU A 281 -2.49 31.11 0.78
C GLU A 281 -3.38 29.85 0.80
N TRP A 282 -2.91 28.77 1.43
CA TRP A 282 -3.79 27.73 1.94
C TRP A 282 -4.21 28.13 3.36
N GLU A 283 -4.78 29.34 3.49
CA GLU A 283 -5.37 29.82 4.72
C GLU A 283 -6.87 29.46 4.77
N VAL A 284 -7.23 28.77 5.85
CA VAL A 284 -8.50 28.91 6.56
C VAL A 284 -9.77 28.65 5.72
N THR A 285 -9.99 27.38 5.37
CA THR A 285 -11.34 26.79 5.42
C THR A 285 -11.18 25.27 5.51
N GLU A 286 -11.53 24.67 6.64
CA GLU A 286 -11.24 23.25 6.93
C GLU A 286 -12.13 22.23 6.19
N GLU A 287 -13.08 22.67 5.36
CA GLU A 287 -14.05 21.77 4.70
C GLU A 287 -13.88 21.52 3.18
N PRO A 288 -13.38 22.43 2.32
CA PRO A 288 -13.26 22.13 0.88
C PRO A 288 -12.06 21.22 0.56
N CYS A 289 -11.11 21.10 1.49
CA CYS A 289 -9.77 20.58 1.24
C CYS A 289 -9.68 19.05 1.15
N ARG A 290 -10.80 18.33 1.28
CA ARG A 290 -10.83 16.86 1.40
C ARG A 290 -11.40 16.17 0.15
N ILE A 291 -12.34 16.81 -0.55
CA ILE A 291 -12.98 16.32 -1.79
C ILE A 291 -12.05 16.48 -3.01
N GLN A 292 -11.23 17.53 -3.06
CA GLN A 292 -10.25 17.74 -4.14
C GLN A 292 -9.06 16.79 -4.10
N VAL A 293 -8.77 16.15 -2.96
CA VAL A 293 -7.59 15.28 -2.76
C VAL A 293 -7.70 13.99 -3.57
N SER A 294 -8.88 13.36 -3.61
CA SER A 294 -9.07 12.13 -4.41
C SER A 294 -8.97 12.40 -5.91
N ARG A 295 -9.52 13.52 -6.40
CA ARG A 295 -9.46 13.90 -7.82
C ARG A 295 -8.06 14.32 -8.28
N THR A 296 -7.22 14.86 -7.39
CA THR A 296 -5.88 15.35 -7.75
C THR A 296 -4.74 14.40 -7.37
N ARG A 297 -4.94 13.47 -6.43
CA ARG A 297 -3.89 12.57 -5.91
C ARG A 297 -4.06 11.09 -6.25
N GLY A 298 -5.11 10.72 -6.99
CA GLY A 298 -5.36 9.33 -7.39
C GLY A 298 -5.87 8.44 -6.25
N SER A 299 -5.85 7.14 -6.47
CA SER A 299 -6.36 6.15 -5.50
C SER A 299 -5.44 6.00 -4.28
N PRO A 300 -5.97 6.08 -3.03
CA PRO A 300 -5.17 5.91 -1.82
C PRO A 300 -4.80 4.45 -1.56
N ARG A 301 -3.74 4.29 -0.78
CA ARG A 301 -3.42 3.04 -0.09
C ARG A 301 -4.18 2.93 1.23
N VAL A 302 -4.79 1.78 1.46
CA VAL A 302 -5.42 1.41 2.73
C VAL A 302 -4.37 0.86 3.69
N VAL A 303 -4.38 1.34 4.93
CA VAL A 303 -3.54 0.82 6.02
C VAL A 303 -4.43 0.37 7.17
N LEU A 304 -4.39 -0.93 7.48
CA LEU A 304 -5.15 -1.56 8.55
C LEU A 304 -4.33 -1.61 9.84
N ARG A 305 -4.96 -1.26 10.97
CA ARG A 305 -4.35 -1.44 12.28
C ARG A 305 -4.58 -2.86 12.80
N PRO A 306 -3.56 -3.55 13.32
CA PRO A 306 -3.75 -4.78 14.05
C PRO A 306 -4.51 -4.52 15.37
N GLN A 307 -5.49 -5.38 15.69
CA GLN A 307 -6.16 -5.30 16.99
C GLN A 307 -5.17 -5.58 18.12
N SER A 308 -5.11 -4.66 19.09
CA SER A 308 -4.08 -4.65 20.15
C SER A 308 -4.53 -5.29 21.46
N SER A 309 -5.74 -5.86 21.55
CA SER A 309 -6.26 -6.37 22.82
C SER A 309 -5.62 -7.72 23.19
N PRO A 310 -4.93 -7.84 24.36
CA PRO A 310 -4.28 -9.07 24.80
C PRO A 310 -5.27 -10.15 25.27
N LEU A 311 -6.54 -9.79 25.42
CA LEU A 311 -7.62 -10.67 25.90
C LEU A 311 -8.56 -11.15 24.78
N SER A 312 -8.41 -10.64 23.56
CA SER A 312 -9.20 -11.11 22.42
C SER A 312 -8.69 -12.47 21.94
N LEU A 313 -9.55 -13.47 22.03
CA LEU A 313 -9.39 -14.73 21.30
C LEU A 313 -9.22 -14.42 19.79
N PRO A 314 -8.46 -15.23 19.03
CA PRO A 314 -8.41 -15.08 17.58
C PRO A 314 -9.82 -15.06 17.01
N GLN A 315 -10.18 -13.96 16.33
CA GLN A 315 -11.51 -13.85 15.74
C GLN A 315 -11.67 -14.95 14.69
N PRO A 316 -12.80 -15.68 14.65
CA PRO A 316 -13.03 -16.65 13.61
C PRO A 316 -13.07 -15.95 12.26
N LEU A 317 -12.57 -16.62 11.22
CA LEU A 317 -12.52 -16.07 9.86
C LEU A 317 -13.90 -15.59 9.39
N THR A 318 -14.97 -16.29 9.76
CA THR A 318 -16.36 -15.90 9.48
C THR A 318 -16.73 -14.54 10.06
N ALA A 319 -16.28 -14.20 11.28
CA ALA A 319 -16.53 -12.88 11.85
C ALA A 319 -15.81 -11.76 11.09
N ILE A 320 -14.59 -12.02 10.61
CA ILE A 320 -13.84 -11.07 9.77
C ILE A 320 -14.59 -10.86 8.44
N LYS A 321 -15.03 -11.94 7.78
CA LYS A 321 -15.83 -11.85 6.54
C LYS A 321 -17.10 -11.04 6.73
N LEU A 322 -17.83 -11.25 7.83
CA LEU A 322 -19.05 -10.49 8.16
C LEU A 322 -18.78 -9.00 8.41
N GLN A 323 -17.68 -8.65 9.08
CA GLN A 323 -17.27 -7.25 9.24
C GLN A 323 -16.97 -6.59 7.89
N ILE A 324 -16.29 -7.31 6.98
CA ILE A 324 -16.02 -6.81 5.62
C ILE A 324 -17.33 -6.65 4.83
N ALA A 325 -18.27 -7.59 4.94
CA ALA A 325 -19.59 -7.46 4.31
C ALA A 325 -20.33 -6.21 4.82
N ALA A 326 -20.30 -5.95 6.13
CA ALA A 326 -20.88 -4.76 6.74
C ALA A 326 -20.20 -3.45 6.26
N LEU A 327 -18.88 -3.47 6.03
CA LEU A 327 -18.16 -2.34 5.44
C LEU A 327 -18.62 -2.04 4.01
N ILE A 328 -18.91 -3.07 3.20
CA ILE A 328 -19.47 -2.88 1.86
C ILE A 328 -20.81 -2.16 1.97
N GLN A 329 -21.70 -2.64 2.85
CA GLN A 329 -23.01 -2.01 3.07
C GLN A 329 -22.86 -0.55 3.55
N PHE A 330 -21.94 -0.29 4.47
CA PHE A 330 -21.62 1.07 4.92
C PHE A 330 -21.19 1.99 3.76
N CYS A 331 -20.35 1.51 2.85
CA CYS A 331 -19.91 2.29 1.68
C CYS A 331 -21.04 2.50 0.67
N LEU A 332 -21.99 1.57 0.56
CA LEU A 332 -23.09 1.60 -0.40
C LEU A 332 -24.32 2.40 0.08
N HIS A 333 -24.50 2.54 1.40
CA HIS A 333 -25.69 3.14 2.04
C HIS A 333 -26.01 4.58 1.59
N PRO A 334 -25.04 5.53 1.49
CA PRO A 334 -25.33 6.91 1.10
C PRO A 334 -25.96 7.06 -0.30
N GLN A 335 -25.75 6.07 -1.18
CA GLN A 335 -26.24 6.08 -2.55
C GLN A 335 -27.65 5.47 -2.69
N GLU A 336 -28.04 4.58 -1.78
CA GLU A 336 -29.37 3.93 -1.78
C GLU A 336 -30.50 4.90 -1.49
N SER A 337 -30.25 5.92 -0.66
CA SER A 337 -31.23 6.97 -0.34
C SER A 337 -31.57 7.85 -1.56
N GLN A 338 -30.77 7.81 -2.63
CA GLN A 338 -30.94 8.64 -3.83
C GLN A 338 -31.26 7.83 -5.10
N ALA A 339 -31.02 6.52 -5.11
CA ALA A 339 -31.31 5.62 -6.24
C ALA A 339 -32.82 5.32 -6.43
N SER A 340 -33.72 6.07 -5.80
CA SER A 340 -35.18 5.96 -5.96
C SER A 340 -35.70 6.44 -7.32
N GLN A 341 -34.82 6.78 -8.27
CA GLN A 341 -35.17 7.14 -9.65
C GLN A 341 -34.36 6.32 -10.67
N GLY A 342 -34.84 5.12 -11.01
CA GLY A 342 -34.71 4.49 -12.33
C GLY A 342 -33.33 4.30 -13.00
N SER A 343 -32.21 4.63 -12.37
CA SER A 343 -30.88 4.44 -12.96
C SER A 343 -30.42 3.01 -12.81
N ALA A 344 -29.97 2.39 -13.91
CA ALA A 344 -29.32 1.08 -13.88
C ALA A 344 -28.10 1.13 -12.95
N LEU A 345 -27.98 0.13 -12.06
CA LEU A 345 -26.83 0.00 -11.15
C LEU A 345 -25.54 -0.17 -11.96
N SER A 346 -24.45 0.43 -11.48
CA SER A 346 -23.12 0.20 -12.07
C SER A 346 -22.74 -1.29 -11.96
N SER A 347 -21.96 -1.80 -12.92
CA SER A 347 -21.42 -3.18 -12.85
C SER A 347 -20.63 -3.43 -11.57
N TYR A 348 -19.96 -2.39 -11.06
CA TYR A 348 -19.21 -2.47 -9.82
C TYR A 348 -20.14 -2.59 -8.61
N ARG A 349 -21.27 -1.88 -8.60
CA ARG A 349 -22.26 -2.01 -7.54
C ARG A 349 -22.89 -3.39 -7.50
N VAL A 350 -23.24 -3.94 -8.66
CA VAL A 350 -23.72 -5.34 -8.77
C VAL A 350 -22.66 -6.30 -8.22
N GLY A 351 -21.40 -6.16 -8.65
CA GLY A 351 -20.29 -6.97 -8.14
C GLY A 351 -20.04 -6.82 -6.64
N LEU A 352 -20.16 -5.61 -6.08
CA LEU A 352 -20.02 -5.35 -4.64
C LEU A 352 -21.14 -6.01 -3.82
N LEU A 353 -22.37 -5.98 -4.32
CA LEU A 353 -23.51 -6.67 -3.68
C LEU A 353 -23.33 -8.19 -3.71
N LEU A 354 -22.85 -8.75 -4.82
CA LEU A 354 -22.51 -10.17 -4.92
C LEU A 354 -21.38 -10.54 -3.94
N VAL A 355 -20.31 -9.76 -3.89
CA VAL A 355 -19.21 -10.02 -2.93
C VAL A 355 -19.72 -9.91 -1.49
N SER A 356 -20.60 -8.96 -1.19
CA SER A 356 -21.22 -8.82 0.12
C SER A 356 -22.04 -10.05 0.52
N SER A 357 -22.80 -10.65 -0.41
CA SER A 357 -23.56 -11.88 -0.13
C SER A 357 -22.65 -13.09 0.06
N LEU A 358 -21.60 -13.23 -0.75
CA LEU A 358 -20.62 -14.31 -0.63
C LEU A 358 -19.85 -14.27 0.70
N LEU A 359 -19.52 -13.07 1.20
CA LEU A 359 -18.87 -12.89 2.50
C LEU A 359 -19.78 -13.26 3.69
N GLN A 360 -21.09 -13.18 3.52
CA GLN A 360 -22.07 -13.54 4.56
C GLN A 360 -22.39 -15.04 4.59
N SER A 361 -22.03 -15.79 3.55
CA SER A 361 -22.23 -17.23 3.50
C SER A 361 -21.17 -17.99 4.31
N ASP A 362 -21.60 -18.88 5.21
CA ASP A 362 -20.71 -19.73 5.99
C ASP A 362 -19.90 -20.70 5.11
N SER A 363 -20.47 -21.12 3.97
CA SER A 363 -19.80 -21.95 2.95
C SER A 363 -19.22 -21.13 1.80
N GLY A 364 -19.12 -19.80 1.98
CA GLY A 364 -18.65 -18.89 0.95
C GLY A 364 -17.16 -19.05 0.62
N PRO A 365 -16.73 -18.55 -0.56
CA PRO A 365 -15.36 -18.64 -1.03
C PRO A 365 -14.33 -18.05 -0.05
N GLN A 366 -13.04 -18.41 -0.20
CA GLN A 366 -11.99 -17.87 0.66
C GLN A 366 -11.80 -16.38 0.39
N MET A 367 -11.20 -15.65 1.34
CA MET A 367 -10.96 -14.21 1.15
C MET A 367 -10.07 -13.90 -0.07
N LEU A 368 -9.14 -14.81 -0.42
CA LEU A 368 -8.31 -14.67 -1.62
C LEU A 368 -9.10 -14.86 -2.91
N ASP A 369 -10.06 -15.79 -2.93
CA ASP A 369 -10.94 -15.99 -4.09
C ASP A 369 -11.78 -14.73 -4.32
N ILE A 370 -12.31 -14.15 -3.24
CA ILE A 370 -13.07 -12.89 -3.28
C ILE A 370 -12.18 -11.72 -3.74
N ALA A 371 -10.93 -11.66 -3.29
CA ALA A 371 -9.96 -10.68 -3.79
C ALA A 371 -9.71 -10.85 -5.29
N ALA A 372 -9.57 -12.09 -5.77
CA ALA A 372 -9.42 -12.38 -7.19
C ALA A 372 -10.67 -12.00 -8.00
N MET A 373 -11.87 -12.22 -7.46
CA MET A 373 -13.13 -11.75 -8.06
C MET A 373 -13.15 -10.23 -8.22
N LEU A 374 -12.71 -9.47 -7.19
CA LEU A 374 -12.59 -8.01 -7.29
C LEU A 374 -11.52 -7.58 -8.31
N GLN A 375 -10.40 -8.30 -8.41
CA GLN A 375 -9.38 -8.02 -9.43
C GLN A 375 -9.93 -8.21 -10.85
N VAL A 376 -10.69 -9.28 -11.09
CA VAL A 376 -11.36 -9.51 -12.38
C VAL A 376 -12.43 -8.45 -12.65
N LEU A 377 -13.21 -8.06 -11.64
CA LEU A 377 -14.18 -6.97 -11.76
C LEU A 377 -13.52 -5.62 -12.11
N LEU A 378 -12.35 -5.33 -11.53
CA LEU A 378 -11.62 -4.07 -11.70
C LEU A 378 -10.84 -4.00 -13.01
N TRP A 379 -10.14 -5.06 -13.39
CA TRP A 379 -9.18 -5.06 -14.51
C TRP A 379 -9.26 -6.26 -15.43
N GLY A 380 -10.12 -7.23 -15.14
CA GLY A 380 -10.27 -8.48 -15.87
C GLY A 380 -10.96 -8.36 -17.23
N PRO A 381 -11.01 -9.47 -17.98
CA PRO A 381 -11.72 -9.53 -19.25
C PRO A 381 -13.23 -9.38 -19.03
N ARG A 382 -13.88 -8.52 -19.83
CA ARG A 382 -15.34 -8.40 -19.81
C ARG A 382 -15.99 -9.56 -20.55
N VAL A 383 -17.20 -9.88 -20.12
CA VAL A 383 -18.08 -10.95 -20.65
C VAL A 383 -18.09 -11.06 -22.19
N PRO A 384 -18.19 -9.97 -22.99
CA PRO A 384 -18.25 -10.11 -24.45
C PRO A 384 -17.01 -10.71 -25.10
N LEU A 385 -15.86 -10.72 -24.41
CA LEU A 385 -14.64 -11.38 -24.91
C LEU A 385 -14.80 -12.90 -24.99
N PHE A 386 -15.67 -13.49 -24.18
CA PHE A 386 -15.91 -14.92 -24.11
C PHE A 386 -17.00 -15.39 -25.07
N SER A 387 -17.77 -14.47 -25.65
CA SER A 387 -18.82 -14.79 -26.62
C SER A 387 -18.28 -15.12 -28.02
N GLN A 388 -16.97 -14.97 -28.25
CA GLN A 388 -16.33 -15.33 -29.52
C GLN A 388 -16.13 -16.86 -29.60
N ARG A 389 -16.36 -17.46 -30.79
CA ARG A 389 -16.33 -18.92 -31.05
C ARG A 389 -14.92 -19.56 -30.94
N GLY A 390 -14.24 -19.42 -29.80
CA GLY A 390 -12.91 -19.97 -29.54
C GLY A 390 -12.77 -20.54 -28.13
N SER A 391 -11.61 -21.13 -27.83
CA SER A 391 -11.27 -21.57 -26.47
C SER A 391 -11.18 -20.38 -25.52
N THR A 392 -12.01 -20.37 -24.47
CA THR A 392 -12.01 -19.37 -23.39
C THR A 392 -10.60 -19.14 -22.84
N THR A 393 -9.85 -20.21 -22.57
CA THR A 393 -8.49 -20.13 -22.04
C THR A 393 -7.52 -19.46 -23.02
N THR A 394 -7.64 -19.75 -24.31
CA THR A 394 -6.79 -19.11 -25.35
C THR A 394 -7.12 -17.63 -25.50
N ALA A 395 -8.41 -17.27 -25.47
CA ALA A 395 -8.85 -15.87 -25.51
C ALA A 395 -8.31 -15.08 -24.31
N VAL A 396 -8.38 -15.65 -23.10
CA VAL A 396 -7.83 -15.04 -21.88
C VAL A 396 -6.32 -14.92 -21.94
N HIS A 397 -5.62 -15.95 -22.44
CA HIS A 397 -4.18 -15.90 -22.61
C HIS A 397 -3.78 -14.73 -23.53
N ASN A 398 -4.42 -14.60 -24.69
CA ASN A 398 -4.17 -13.51 -25.64
C ASN A 398 -4.51 -12.14 -25.02
N TRP A 399 -5.63 -12.05 -24.31
CA TRP A 399 -6.02 -10.83 -23.59
C TRP A 399 -4.95 -10.43 -22.55
N LEU A 400 -4.44 -11.39 -21.78
CA LEU A 400 -3.44 -11.15 -20.75
C LEU A 400 -2.10 -10.68 -21.36
N THR A 401 -1.70 -11.31 -22.47
CA THR A 401 -0.53 -10.88 -23.25
C THR A 401 -0.67 -9.44 -23.73
N ILE A 402 -1.82 -9.05 -24.30
CA ILE A 402 -2.08 -7.67 -24.74
C ILE A 402 -2.04 -6.72 -23.54
N LYS A 403 -2.71 -7.06 -22.44
CA LYS A 403 -2.75 -6.21 -21.23
C LYS A 403 -1.36 -5.98 -20.65
N ARG A 404 -0.50 -7.00 -20.62
CA ARG A 404 0.89 -6.88 -20.16
C ARG A 404 1.71 -5.97 -21.07
N ALA A 405 1.63 -6.14 -22.38
CA ALA A 405 2.33 -5.28 -23.33
C ALA A 405 1.90 -3.81 -23.21
N LEU A 406 0.59 -3.54 -23.09
CA LEU A 406 0.06 -2.20 -22.87
C LEU A 406 0.52 -1.60 -21.53
N LEU A 407 0.61 -2.41 -20.48
CA LEU A 407 1.10 -1.96 -19.18
C LEU A 407 2.60 -1.60 -19.23
N VAL A 408 3.42 -2.39 -19.91
CA VAL A 408 4.84 -2.07 -20.14
C VAL A 408 4.97 -0.72 -20.86
N MET A 409 4.19 -0.50 -21.91
CA MET A 409 4.18 0.76 -22.65
C MET A 409 3.73 1.94 -21.79
N LYS A 410 2.64 1.79 -21.02
CA LYS A 410 2.17 2.80 -20.06
C LYS A 410 3.26 3.18 -19.04
N LEU A 411 4.00 2.19 -18.52
CA LEU A 411 5.10 2.43 -17.58
C LEU A 411 6.28 3.14 -18.25
N ALA A 412 6.62 2.77 -19.48
CA ALA A 412 7.69 3.42 -20.25
C ALA A 412 7.36 4.90 -20.55
N GLU A 413 6.13 5.19 -20.99
CA GLU A 413 5.66 6.56 -21.23
C GLU A 413 5.75 7.42 -19.98
N ARG A 414 5.36 6.87 -18.82
CA ARG A 414 5.48 7.59 -17.55
C ARG A 414 6.92 7.83 -17.12
N GLY A 415 7.82 6.87 -17.34
CA GLY A 415 9.24 7.02 -17.00
C GLY A 415 9.95 8.13 -17.77
N LEU A 416 9.42 8.54 -18.93
CA LEU A 416 9.98 9.62 -19.74
C LEU A 416 9.49 11.02 -19.33
N ILE A 417 8.36 11.12 -18.64
CA ILE A 417 7.72 12.40 -18.31
C ILE A 417 7.99 12.73 -16.84
N GLN A 418 9.02 13.56 -16.61
CA GLN A 418 9.49 13.93 -15.27
C GLN A 418 8.41 14.60 -14.39
N ASP A 419 7.38 15.22 -15.00
CA ASP A 419 6.31 15.94 -14.31
C ASP A 419 5.08 15.09 -13.96
N GLN A 420 5.02 13.81 -14.36
CA GLN A 420 3.90 12.95 -13.99
C GLN A 420 4.07 12.39 -12.58
N SER A 421 2.98 12.41 -11.81
CA SER A 421 2.96 11.82 -10.47
C SER A 421 3.32 10.34 -10.51
N LEU A 422 4.06 9.90 -9.48
CA LEU A 422 4.23 8.49 -9.10
C LEU A 422 2.95 7.67 -9.34
N LEU A 423 3.11 6.40 -9.70
CA LEU A 423 2.00 5.45 -9.82
C LEU A 423 1.10 5.58 -8.59
N ASP A 424 -0.19 5.83 -8.82
CA ASP A 424 -1.14 5.79 -7.73
C ASP A 424 -1.34 4.35 -7.26
N TRP A 425 -2.08 4.16 -6.17
CA TRP A 425 -2.16 2.82 -5.60
C TRP A 425 -3.02 1.86 -6.42
N GLU A 426 -3.93 2.36 -7.25
CA GLU A 426 -4.70 1.52 -8.18
C GLU A 426 -3.80 0.99 -9.30
N ASP A 427 -2.93 1.82 -9.85
CA ASP A 427 -1.92 1.42 -10.81
C ASP A 427 -0.98 0.35 -10.23
N CYS A 428 -0.56 0.49 -8.96
CA CYS A 428 0.23 -0.52 -8.26
C CYS A 428 -0.50 -1.86 -8.12
N LEU A 429 -1.79 -1.85 -7.76
CA LEU A 429 -2.60 -3.06 -7.64
C LEU A 429 -2.86 -3.73 -8.99
N CYS A 430 -3.09 -2.94 -10.04
CA CYS A 430 -3.23 -3.42 -11.42
C CYS A 430 -1.93 -4.09 -11.90
N LEU A 431 -0.78 -3.46 -11.60
CA LEU A 431 0.54 -4.01 -11.87
C LEU A 431 0.73 -5.35 -11.15
N GLN A 432 0.41 -5.44 -9.86
CA GLN A 432 0.48 -6.70 -9.12
C GLN A 432 -0.41 -7.78 -9.75
N TYR A 433 -1.66 -7.46 -10.08
CA TYR A 433 -2.59 -8.40 -10.72
C TYR A 433 -2.04 -8.94 -12.04
N LEU A 434 -1.70 -8.07 -13.01
CA LEU A 434 -1.26 -8.50 -14.33
C LEU A 434 0.10 -9.21 -14.33
N SER A 435 0.95 -8.95 -13.32
CA SER A 435 2.28 -9.57 -13.18
C SER A 435 2.24 -11.01 -12.65
N PHE A 436 1.25 -11.34 -11.82
CA PHE A 436 1.23 -12.61 -11.08
C PHE A 436 0.07 -13.53 -11.43
N THR A 437 -0.97 -13.04 -12.11
CA THR A 437 -2.10 -13.86 -12.53
C THR A 437 -1.79 -14.67 -13.79
N ASP A 438 -2.27 -15.91 -13.86
CA ASP A 438 -2.26 -16.76 -15.04
C ASP A 438 -3.66 -16.85 -15.71
N SER A 439 -3.71 -17.40 -16.92
CA SER A 439 -4.95 -17.49 -17.70
C SER A 439 -5.97 -18.45 -17.08
N GLU A 440 -5.55 -19.52 -16.40
CA GLU A 440 -6.46 -20.50 -15.82
C GLU A 440 -7.18 -19.95 -14.59
N ALA A 441 -6.45 -19.22 -13.74
CA ALA A 441 -7.00 -18.51 -12.59
C ALA A 441 -8.08 -17.50 -13.02
N ILE A 442 -7.83 -16.72 -14.08
CA ILE A 442 -8.82 -15.78 -14.60
C ILE A 442 -10.06 -16.49 -15.11
N VAL A 443 -9.89 -17.57 -15.88
CA VAL A 443 -11.04 -18.35 -16.39
C VAL A 443 -11.88 -18.88 -15.24
N SER A 444 -11.25 -19.49 -14.23
CA SER A 444 -11.92 -20.04 -13.05
C SER A 444 -12.75 -18.98 -12.30
N VAL A 445 -12.14 -17.83 -12.00
CA VAL A 445 -12.79 -16.73 -11.28
C VAL A 445 -13.92 -16.11 -12.13
N THR A 446 -13.70 -15.95 -13.43
CA THR A 446 -14.72 -15.38 -14.32
C THR A 446 -15.94 -16.28 -14.42
N SER A 447 -15.76 -17.60 -14.49
CA SER A 447 -16.88 -18.55 -14.48
C SER A 447 -17.69 -18.46 -13.19
N GLN A 448 -17.07 -18.23 -12.03
CA GLN A 448 -17.78 -18.09 -10.76
C GLN A 448 -18.60 -16.79 -10.68
N LEU A 449 -18.02 -15.66 -11.15
CA LEU A 449 -18.74 -14.39 -11.24
C LEU A 449 -19.96 -14.51 -12.17
N TRP A 450 -19.79 -15.15 -13.32
CA TRP A 450 -20.83 -15.31 -14.33
C TRP A 450 -21.97 -16.24 -13.90
N ASN A 451 -21.65 -17.36 -13.25
CA ASN A 451 -22.66 -18.29 -12.74
C ASN A 451 -23.51 -17.71 -11.60
N SER A 452 -23.11 -16.56 -11.04
CA SER A 452 -23.84 -15.87 -9.97
C SER A 452 -24.73 -14.73 -10.47
N GLU A 453 -24.67 -14.38 -11.76
CA GLU A 453 -25.52 -13.37 -12.42
C GLU A 453 -26.81 -13.98 -13.04
N HIS A 454 -27.01 -15.29 -12.90
CA HIS A 454 -28.18 -16.06 -13.30
C HIS A 454 -28.71 -16.88 -12.13
#